data_AF-A0A6N2EP93-F1
#
_entry.id   AF-A0A6N2EP93-F1
#
_cell.length_a   1.000
_cell.length_b   1.000
_cell.length_c   1.000
_cell.angle_alpha   90.00
_cell.angle_beta   90.00
_cell.angle_gamma   90.00
#
_symmetry.space_group_name_H-M   'P 1'
#
loop_
_entity.id
_entity.type
_entity.pdbx_description
1 polymer ?
#
loop_
_entity_poly.entity_id
_entity_poly.type
_entity_poly.pdbx_seq_one_letter_code
_entity_poly.pdbx_strand_id
1 'polypeptide(L)' 'MTDADPYMNLEVLKRSRKIREGDIFVMKMQQAGYIHGRVISTDASGFGDGGEILIYIYAPVSPAELPIPTLRREDLLVPP' A
#
# COMPACT_ATOMS: atom_id res chain seq x y z
N MET A 1 -11.09 -8.16 -20.98
CA MET A 1 -9.92 -9.07 -20.96
C MET A 1 -8.73 -8.16 -20.80
N THR A 2 -8.34 -7.85 -19.56
CA THR A 2 -7.35 -6.82 -19.27
C THR A 2 -5.96 -7.43 -19.41
N ASP A 3 -5.21 -6.91 -20.38
CA ASP A 3 -3.80 -7.19 -20.63
C ASP A 3 -3.02 -6.76 -19.38
N ALA A 4 -2.53 -7.73 -18.60
CA ALA A 4 -1.68 -7.44 -17.44
C ALA A 4 -0.29 -7.11 -17.98
N ASP A 5 0.15 -5.87 -17.77
CA ASP A 5 1.50 -5.42 -18.12
C ASP A 5 2.54 -6.39 -17.50
N PRO A 6 3.39 -7.05 -18.31
CA PRO A 6 4.36 -8.05 -17.83
C PRO A 6 5.40 -7.48 -16.85
N TYR A 7 5.46 -6.17 -16.67
CA TYR A 7 6.34 -5.50 -15.71
C TYR A 7 5.63 -5.05 -14.42
N MET A 8 4.30 -5.20 -14.33
CA MET A 8 3.56 -4.90 -13.11
C MET A 8 3.54 -6.11 -12.17
N ASN A 9 4.40 -6.07 -11.14
CA ASN A 9 4.43 -7.05 -10.05
C ASN A 9 3.30 -6.85 -9.01
N LEU A 10 2.30 -6.02 -9.30
CA LEU A 10 1.25 -5.58 -8.38
C LEU A 10 -0.14 -5.99 -8.88
N GLU A 11 -0.88 -6.74 -8.06
CA GLU A 11 -2.28 -7.11 -8.32
C GLU A 11 -3.23 -6.17 -7.56
N VAL A 12 -4.13 -5.48 -8.27
CA VAL A 12 -5.14 -4.59 -7.66
C VAL A 12 -6.36 -5.41 -7.21
N LEU A 13 -6.51 -5.61 -5.90
CA LEU A 13 -7.44 -6.59 -5.34
C LEU A 13 -8.93 -6.13 -5.36
N LYS A 14 -9.23 -4.84 -5.22
CA LYS A 14 -10.56 -4.23 -5.44
C LYS A 14 -10.53 -2.72 -5.16
N ARG A 15 -11.43 -1.95 -5.79
CA ARG A 15 -11.64 -0.54 -5.44
C ARG A 15 -12.42 -0.44 -4.12
N SER A 16 -11.79 0.07 -3.06
CA SER A 16 -12.48 0.41 -1.82
C SER A 16 -13.04 1.84 -1.89
N ARG A 17 -13.95 2.16 -0.96
CA ARG A 17 -14.53 3.49 -0.67
C ARG A 17 -13.53 4.65 -0.75
N LYS A 18 -14.00 5.90 -0.67
CA LYS A 18 -13.12 7.09 -0.54
C LYS A 18 -12.06 6.84 0.56
N ILE A 19 -10.80 6.95 0.16
CA ILE A 19 -9.62 6.75 1.01
C ILE A 19 -9.59 7.84 2.08
N ARG A 20 -9.17 7.46 3.28
CA ARG A 20 -9.00 8.35 4.44
C ARG A 20 -7.63 8.13 5.05
N GLU A 21 -7.12 9.17 5.70
CA GLU A 21 -5.93 9.06 6.55
C GLU A 21 -6.14 7.96 7.61
N GLY A 22 -5.11 7.14 7.83
CA GLY A 22 -5.16 5.97 8.70
C GLY A 22 -5.65 4.68 8.04
N ASP A 23 -6.25 4.73 6.85
CA ASP A 23 -6.68 3.51 6.14
C ASP A 23 -5.47 2.58 5.90
N ILE A 24 -5.68 1.29 6.15
CA ILE A 24 -4.71 0.24 5.83
C ILE A 24 -5.08 -0.36 4.48
N PHE A 25 -4.10 -0.46 3.59
CA PHE A 25 -4.24 -1.17 2.32
C PHE A 25 -3.28 -2.36 2.28
N VAL A 26 -3.65 -3.36 1.49
CA VAL A 26 -2.85 -4.58 1.29
C VAL A 26 -2.57 -4.71 -0.20
N MET A 27 -1.32 -5.00 -0.54
CA MET A 27 -0.91 -5.28 -1.92
C MET A 27 -0.35 -6.68 -1.98
N LYS A 28 -0.82 -7.46 -2.96
CA LYS A 28 -0.28 -8.79 -3.25
C LYS A 28 0.86 -8.66 -4.26
N MET A 29 2.05 -9.02 -3.81
CA MET A 29 3.24 -9.17 -4.64
C MET A 29 3.23 -10.59 -5.20
N GLN A 30 3.20 -10.74 -6.53
CA GLN A 30 3.00 -12.03 -7.20
C GLN A 30 3.90 -13.18 -6.70
N GLN A 31 5.10 -12.85 -6.21
CA GLN A 31 6.09 -13.84 -5.74
C GLN A 31 6.49 -13.73 -4.27
N ALA A 32 6.10 -12.66 -3.58
CA ALA A 32 6.57 -12.39 -2.22
C ALA A 32 5.48 -12.56 -1.14
N GLY A 33 4.20 -12.54 -1.51
CA GLY A 33 3.08 -12.55 -0.56
C GLY A 33 2.41 -11.18 -0.45
N TYR A 34 1.90 -10.83 0.72
CA TYR A 34 1.13 -9.61 0.96
C TYR A 34 1.94 -8.58 1.74
N ILE A 35 2.11 -7.39 1.16
CA ILE A 35 2.65 -6.22 1.85
C ILE A 35 1.52 -5.33 2.34
N HIS A 36 1.77 -4.65 3.45
CA HIS A 36 0.80 -3.78 4.09
C HIS A 36 1.30 -2.35 4.04
N GLY A 37 0.39 -1.41 3.87
CA GLY A 37 0.68 0.01 3.96
C GLY A 37 -0.41 0.78 4.66
N ARG A 38 -0.09 2.00 5.08
CA ARG A 38 -1.02 2.91 5.75
C ARG A 38 -1.03 4.25 5.05
N VAL A 39 -2.22 4.79 4.84
CA VAL A 39 -2.42 6.15 4.33
C VAL A 39 -2.08 7.13 5.44
N ILE A 40 -1.17 8.05 5.17
CA ILE A 40 -0.71 9.07 6.12
C ILE A 40 -1.40 10.40 5.84
N SER A 41 -1.44 10.81 4.56
CA SER A 41 -2.22 11.95 4.14
C SER A 41 -2.88 11.71 2.79
N THR A 42 -4.07 12.28 2.58
CA THR A 42 -4.77 12.27 1.28
C THR A 42 -4.69 13.61 0.55
N ASP A 43 -3.97 14.57 1.12
CA ASP A 43 -3.78 15.92 0.55
C ASP A 43 -2.31 16.35 0.71
N ALA A 44 -1.40 15.41 0.44
CA ALA A 44 0.02 15.69 0.50
C ALA A 44 0.44 16.58 -0.67
N SER A 45 1.33 17.53 -0.38
CA SER A 45 1.99 18.39 -1.36
C SER A 45 3.46 17.97 -1.51
N GLY A 46 3.74 17.11 -2.49
CA GLY A 46 5.06 16.50 -2.68
C GLY A 46 5.70 16.83 -4.03
N PHE A 47 5.01 16.55 -5.14
CA PHE A 47 5.61 16.60 -6.48
C PHE A 47 4.88 17.46 -7.53
N GLY A 48 3.94 18.33 -7.12
CA GLY A 48 3.28 19.29 -8.01
C GLY A 48 1.97 19.87 -7.46
N ASP A 49 1.17 20.48 -8.36
CA ASP A 49 -0.18 20.97 -8.04
C ASP A 49 -1.17 19.80 -7.93
N GLY A 50 -1.33 19.26 -6.72
CA GLY A 50 -2.57 18.61 -6.29
C GLY A 50 -2.45 17.28 -5.55
N GLY A 51 -3.05 17.24 -4.34
CA GLY A 51 -3.83 16.12 -3.80
C GLY A 51 -3.19 14.73 -3.85
N GLU A 52 -1.90 14.61 -3.55
CA GLU A 52 -1.22 13.31 -3.54
C GLU A 52 -1.60 12.52 -2.28
N ILE A 53 -1.55 11.20 -2.39
CA ILE A 53 -1.70 10.31 -1.24
C ILE A 53 -0.31 9.95 -0.73
N LEU A 54 0.02 10.44 0.46
CA LEU A 54 1.20 10.00 1.17
C LEU A 54 0.90 8.67 1.88
N ILE A 55 1.73 7.67 1.63
CA ILE A 55 1.62 6.34 2.21
C ILE A 55 2.90 5.92 2.91
N TYR A 56 2.75 5.12 3.95
CA TYR A 56 3.81 4.31 4.52
C TYR A 56 3.67 2.86 4.04
N ILE A 57 4.79 2.24 3.71
CA ILE A 57 4.89 0.82 3.36
C ILE A 57 5.70 0.13 4.45
N TYR A 58 5.20 -0.99 4.96
CA TYR A 58 5.89 -1.78 5.98
C TYR A 58 6.68 -2.93 5.33
N ALA A 59 7.88 -3.21 5.84
CA ALA A 59 8.78 -4.24 5.33
C ALA A 59 8.29 -5.68 5.50
N PRO A 60 7.62 -6.06 6.61
CA PRO A 60 7.16 -7.44 6.81
C PRO A 60 6.16 -7.88 5.73
N VAL A 61 6.41 -9.07 5.19
CA VAL A 61 5.52 -9.71 4.21
C VAL A 61 4.71 -10.82 4.88
N SER A 62 3.42 -10.88 4.58
CA SER A 62 2.49 -11.90 5.10
C SER A 62 2.15 -12.94 4.05
N PRO A 63 1.96 -14.22 4.41
CA PRO A 63 1.45 -15.24 3.49
C PRO A 63 -0.04 -15.07 3.15
N ALA A 64 -0.78 -14.24 3.90
CA ALA A 64 -2.22 -14.03 3.73
C ALA A 64 -2.60 -12.54 3.82
N GLU A 65 -3.72 -12.17 3.19
CA GLU A 65 -4.28 -10.81 3.22
C GLU A 65 -4.76 -10.39 4.63
N LEU A 66 -5.24 -11.36 5.41
CA LEU A 66 -5.71 -11.19 6.79
C LEU A 66 -5.20 -12.34 7.66
N PRO A 67 -5.00 -12.12 8.98
CA PRO A 67 -5.20 -10.85 9.70
C PRO A 67 -4.09 -9.83 9.42
N ILE A 68 -4.42 -8.53 9.54
CA ILE A 68 -3.43 -7.45 9.42
C ILE A 68 -2.50 -7.52 10.65
N PRO A 69 -1.18 -7.63 10.48
CA PRO A 69 -0.25 -7.63 11.61
C PRO A 69 -0.21 -6.27 12.31
N THR A 70 0.39 -6.22 13.51
CA THR A 70 0.64 -4.93 14.16
C THR A 70 1.65 -4.14 13.33
N LEU A 71 1.24 -2.99 12.82
CA LEU A 71 2.08 -2.13 11.98
C LEU A 71 2.76 -1.06 12.84
N ARG A 72 4.09 -1.16 13.01
CA ARG A 72 4.88 -0.24 13.84
C ARG A 72 5.84 0.59 12.99
N ARG A 73 6.21 1.78 13.48
CA ARG A 73 7.03 2.74 12.71
C ARG A 73 8.44 2.21 12.45
N GLU A 74 8.96 1.38 13.36
CA GLU A 74 10.23 0.66 13.20
C GLU A 74 10.22 -0.39 12.08
N ASP A 75 9.03 -0.84 11.66
CA ASP A 75 8.86 -1.84 10.60
C ASP A 75 8.67 -1.21 9.21
N LEU A 76 8.88 0.10 9.06
CA LEU A 76 8.76 0.78 7.77
C LEU A 76 9.83 0.28 6.80
N LEU A 77 9.42 0.02 5.56
CA LEU A 77 10.30 -0.40 4.46
C LEU A 77 11.36 0.66 4.14
N VAL A 78 10.98 1.93 4.27
CA VAL A 78 11.87 3.08 4.14
C VAL A 78 11.66 3.95 5.38
N PRO A 79 12.73 4.39 6.06
CA PRO A 79 12.60 5.35 7.15
C PRO A 79 11.84 6.61 6.70
N PRO A 80 10.97 7.16 7.55
CA PRO A 80 10.11 8.29 7.24
C PRO A 80 10.85 9.62 7.12
#